data_AF-A0A8H3PGU4-F1
#
_entry.id   AF-A0A8H3PGU4-F1
#
_cell.length_a   1.000
_cell.length_b   1.000
_cell.length_c   1.000
_cell.angle_alpha   90.00
_cell.angle_beta   90.00
_cell.angle_gamma   90.00
#
_symmetry.space_group_name_H-M   'P 1'
#
loop_
_entity.id
_entity.type
_entity.pdbx_description
1 polymer ?
#
loop_
_entity_poly.entity_id
_entity_poly.type
_entity_poly.pdbx_seq_one_letter_code
_entity_poly.pdbx_strand_id
1 'polypeptide(L)'
;MGTHGDLGNTLKWKPPFPDMTEVFKTHTKKAINDAVALVNAPRRTSRFDVISAWKALLAANGPKDILNNVRLLNARAEINEEVEKQTHTPPKFSKDGKIAVLRINSEMQVHGVIATRWAGYLNSKALEIIMVANSGYRPGYVNFSCRIARSARSRDPPVNIITSLKAAADLDTGDLVERMGESFARGHKEASGGIIPAAEFEELMTLMKIGEKPDLKPDDTTKKSKASPQKNNLMNYFAKK
;
A
#
# COMPACT_ATOMS: atom_id res chain seq x y z
N MET A 1 7.91 -11.82 -19.32
CA MET A 1 6.92 -11.43 -18.28
C MET A 1 7.56 -11.08 -16.93
N GLY A 2 8.42 -11.93 -16.36
CA GLY A 2 9.08 -11.66 -15.06
C GLY A 2 9.73 -10.28 -14.98
N THR A 3 10.65 -9.96 -15.91
CA THR A 3 11.32 -8.65 -16.00
C THR A 3 10.35 -7.47 -16.07
N HIS A 4 9.26 -7.59 -16.83
CA HIS A 4 8.24 -6.55 -16.93
C HIS A 4 7.45 -6.40 -15.62
N GLY A 5 7.21 -7.51 -14.91
CA GLY A 5 6.55 -7.49 -13.60
C GLY A 5 7.40 -6.83 -12.51
N ASP A 6 8.71 -7.06 -12.52
CA ASP A 6 9.62 -6.51 -11.50
C ASP A 6 9.91 -5.02 -11.73
N LEU A 7 10.13 -4.63 -12.99
CA LEU A 7 10.49 -3.25 -13.34
C LEU A 7 9.28 -2.33 -13.49
N GLY A 8 8.07 -2.91 -13.54
CA GLY A 8 6.83 -2.17 -13.62
C GLY A 8 6.56 -1.51 -14.98
N ASN A 9 5.54 -0.68 -15.01
CA ASN A 9 4.98 -0.14 -16.25
C ASN A 9 5.59 1.21 -16.68
N THR A 10 6.44 1.83 -15.87
CA THR A 10 7.09 3.13 -16.17
C THR A 10 8.49 2.98 -16.75
N LEU A 11 9.05 1.77 -16.77
CA LEU A 11 10.37 1.49 -17.34
C LEU A 11 10.43 1.88 -18.82
N LYS A 12 11.53 2.54 -19.19
CA LYS A 12 11.95 2.68 -20.58
C LYS A 12 12.82 1.48 -20.97
N TRP A 13 12.34 0.66 -21.90
CA TRP A 13 13.03 -0.52 -22.43
C TRP A 13 14.21 -0.11 -23.31
N LYS A 14 15.32 0.24 -22.66
CA LYS A 14 16.59 0.62 -23.28
C LYS A 14 17.71 -0.27 -22.70
N PRO A 15 18.87 -0.37 -23.36
CA PRO A 15 20.02 -1.09 -22.82
C PRO A 15 20.28 -0.72 -21.35
N PRO A 16 20.53 -1.70 -20.46
CA PRO A 16 20.83 -3.11 -20.73
C PRO A 16 19.59 -4.02 -20.89
N PHE A 17 18.37 -3.49 -20.82
CA PHE A 17 17.14 -4.28 -20.99
C PHE A 17 16.86 -4.59 -22.46
N PRO A 18 16.16 -5.71 -22.76
CA PRO A 18 15.85 -6.09 -24.13
C PRO A 18 14.95 -5.06 -24.83
N ASP A 19 15.06 -5.00 -26.16
CA ASP A 19 14.11 -4.25 -26.98
C ASP A 19 12.77 -4.98 -27.01
N MET A 20 11.73 -4.30 -26.51
CA MET A 20 10.37 -4.82 -26.42
C MET A 20 9.45 -4.28 -27.54
N THR A 21 9.99 -3.56 -28.53
CA THR A 21 9.20 -2.89 -29.58
C THR A 21 8.32 -3.86 -30.35
N GLU A 22 8.87 -4.97 -30.85
CA GLU A 22 8.10 -6.00 -31.58
C GLU A 22 7.09 -6.73 -30.67
N VAL A 23 7.45 -6.96 -29.40
CA VAL A 23 6.54 -7.56 -28.42
C VAL A 23 5.33 -6.66 -28.21
N PHE A 24 5.52 -5.34 -28.12
CA PHE A 24 4.41 -4.39 -27.94
C PHE A 24 3.55 -4.18 -29.18
N LYS A 25 4.06 -4.51 -30.38
CA LYS A 25 3.23 -4.60 -31.59
C LYS A 25 2.30 -5.82 -31.54
N THR A 26 2.80 -6.95 -31.03
CA THR A 26 2.04 -8.21 -30.96
C THR A 26 1.08 -8.26 -29.76
N HIS A 27 1.53 -7.75 -28.61
CA HIS A 27 0.80 -7.79 -27.35
C HIS A 27 0.73 -6.40 -26.73
N THR A 28 -0.49 -5.91 -26.47
CA THR A 28 -0.65 -4.60 -25.84
C THR A 28 0.02 -4.57 -24.46
N LYS A 29 0.61 -3.42 -24.11
CA LYS A 29 1.19 -3.20 -22.78
C LYS A 29 0.18 -3.48 -21.66
N LYS A 30 -1.10 -3.18 -21.89
CA LYS A 30 -2.19 -3.49 -20.97
C LYS A 30 -2.34 -5.00 -20.77
N ALA A 31 -2.40 -5.79 -21.85
CA ALA A 31 -2.53 -7.24 -21.75
C ALA A 31 -1.37 -7.88 -20.96
N ILE A 32 -0.14 -7.38 -21.14
CA ILE A 32 1.02 -7.85 -20.37
C ILE A 32 0.89 -7.46 -18.89
N ASN A 33 0.50 -6.22 -18.58
CA ASN A 33 0.28 -5.77 -17.19
C ASN A 33 -0.78 -6.62 -16.48
N ASP A 34 -1.90 -6.86 -17.15
CA ASP A 34 -3.01 -7.63 -16.60
C ASP A 34 -2.61 -9.09 -16.40
N ALA A 35 -1.88 -9.69 -17.35
CA ALA A 35 -1.34 -11.04 -17.22
C ALA A 35 -0.36 -11.17 -16.05
N VAL A 36 0.53 -10.19 -15.85
CA VAL A 36 1.42 -10.14 -14.67
C VAL A 36 0.61 -10.06 -13.38
N ALA A 37 -0.46 -9.26 -13.35
CA ALA A 37 -1.34 -9.14 -12.18
C ALA A 37 -2.06 -10.45 -11.86
N LEU A 38 -2.51 -11.20 -12.87
CA LEU A 38 -3.14 -12.51 -12.72
C LEU A 38 -2.15 -13.58 -12.25
N VAL A 39 -0.94 -13.63 -12.81
CA VAL A 39 0.10 -14.57 -12.37
C VAL A 39 0.52 -14.33 -10.91
N ASN A 40 0.49 -13.07 -10.46
CA ASN A 40 0.80 -12.71 -9.07
C ASN A 40 -0.39 -12.86 -8.13
N ALA A 41 -1.60 -13.17 -8.61
CA ALA A 41 -2.75 -13.29 -7.74
C ALA A 41 -2.63 -14.50 -6.79
N PRO A 42 -2.39 -15.74 -7.26
CA PRO A 42 -2.48 -16.92 -6.40
C PRO A 42 -1.60 -16.88 -5.14
N ARG A 43 -0.39 -16.32 -5.22
CA ARG A 43 0.52 -16.17 -4.06
C ARG A 43 0.01 -15.23 -2.96
N ARG A 44 -1.02 -14.42 -3.26
CA ARG A 44 -1.61 -13.46 -2.31
C ARG A 44 -2.87 -13.99 -1.65
N THR A 45 -3.46 -15.05 -2.19
CA THR A 45 -4.61 -15.73 -1.58
C THR A 45 -4.19 -16.38 -0.26
N SER A 46 -5.15 -16.69 0.61
CA SER A 46 -4.87 -17.40 1.88
C SER A 46 -4.27 -18.79 1.67
N ARG A 47 -4.55 -19.43 0.52
CA ARG A 47 -4.01 -20.75 0.16
C ARG A 47 -2.56 -20.73 -0.32
N PHE A 48 -2.00 -19.56 -0.64
CA PHE A 48 -0.65 -19.44 -1.20
C PHE A 48 -0.39 -20.36 -2.43
N ASP A 49 -1.30 -20.35 -3.40
CA ASP A 49 -1.34 -21.29 -4.53
C ASP A 49 -0.40 -20.91 -5.69
N VAL A 50 0.91 -20.84 -5.43
CA VAL A 50 1.92 -20.48 -6.44
C VAL A 50 1.99 -21.47 -7.61
N ILE A 51 1.65 -22.74 -7.38
CA ILE A 51 1.71 -23.81 -8.38
C ILE A 51 0.73 -23.57 -9.52
N SER A 52 -0.47 -23.05 -9.24
CA SER A 52 -1.43 -22.72 -10.29
C SER A 52 -0.93 -21.63 -11.23
N ALA A 53 -0.23 -20.62 -10.70
CA ALA A 53 0.42 -19.59 -11.52
C ALA A 53 1.53 -20.18 -12.41
N TRP A 54 2.36 -21.07 -11.85
CA TRP A 54 3.43 -21.73 -12.59
C TRP A 54 2.89 -22.60 -13.73
N LYS A 55 1.88 -23.44 -13.46
CA LYS A 55 1.23 -24.27 -14.49
C LYS A 55 0.60 -23.43 -15.60
N ALA A 56 -0.05 -22.32 -15.25
CA ALA A 56 -0.64 -21.41 -16.23
C ALA A 56 0.42 -20.78 -17.14
N LEU A 57 1.58 -20.40 -16.59
CA LEU A 57 2.71 -19.88 -17.37
C LEU A 57 3.29 -20.91 -18.33
N LEU A 58 3.45 -22.16 -17.90
CA LEU A 58 3.99 -23.24 -18.74
C LEU A 58 3.06 -23.61 -19.90
N ALA A 59 1.74 -23.50 -19.70
CA ALA A 59 0.74 -23.84 -20.70
C ALA A 59 0.41 -22.70 -21.69
N ALA A 60 0.81 -21.46 -21.38
CA ALA A 60 0.44 -20.28 -22.15
C ALA A 60 1.41 -20.03 -23.32
N ASN A 61 0.86 -19.76 -24.50
CA ASN A 61 1.62 -19.28 -25.66
C ASN A 61 1.78 -17.76 -25.67
N GLY A 62 1.02 -17.05 -24.84
CA GLY A 62 1.13 -15.60 -24.69
C GLY A 62 0.20 -15.04 -23.60
N PRO A 63 0.22 -13.71 -23.39
CA PRO A 63 -0.57 -13.06 -22.35
C PRO A 63 -2.08 -13.35 -22.44
N LYS A 64 -2.62 -13.54 -23.65
CA LYS A 64 -4.05 -13.81 -23.85
C LYS A 64 -4.50 -15.11 -23.17
N ASP A 65 -3.67 -16.15 -23.18
CA ASP A 65 -4.00 -17.42 -22.53
C ASP A 65 -4.03 -17.28 -21.01
N ILE A 66 -3.12 -16.47 -20.45
CA ILE A 66 -3.10 -16.12 -19.03
C ILE A 66 -4.35 -15.33 -18.64
N LEU A 67 -4.78 -14.39 -19.49
CA LEU A 67 -5.97 -13.56 -19.25
C LEU A 67 -7.27 -14.37 -19.22
N ASN A 68 -7.30 -15.52 -19.90
CA ASN A 68 -8.44 -16.42 -19.93
C ASN A 68 -8.33 -17.58 -18.92
N ASN A 69 -7.25 -17.63 -18.11
CA ASN A 69 -7.07 -18.70 -17.15
C ASN A 69 -8.05 -18.57 -15.97
N VAL A 70 -9.02 -19.47 -15.90
CA VAL A 70 -10.10 -19.48 -14.90
C VAL A 70 -9.57 -19.42 -13.47
N ARG A 71 -8.53 -20.21 -13.14
CA ARG A 71 -8.00 -20.26 -11.77
C ARG A 71 -7.36 -18.92 -11.37
N LEU A 72 -6.61 -18.29 -12.29
CA LEU A 72 -5.99 -16.98 -12.02
C LEU A 72 -7.03 -15.86 -11.88
N LEU A 73 -8.08 -15.90 -12.70
CA LEU A 73 -9.21 -14.98 -12.60
C LEU A 73 -9.92 -15.12 -11.23
N ASN A 74 -10.18 -16.35 -10.80
CA ASN A 74 -10.77 -16.61 -9.48
C ASN A 74 -9.87 -16.11 -8.35
N ALA A 75 -8.56 -16.41 -8.39
CA ALA A 75 -7.61 -15.90 -7.41
C ALA A 75 -7.61 -14.37 -7.36
N ARG A 76 -7.77 -13.72 -8.52
CA ARG A 76 -7.84 -12.26 -8.60
C ARG A 76 -9.13 -11.72 -8.01
N ALA A 77 -10.27 -12.39 -8.22
CA ALA A 77 -11.54 -12.03 -7.62
C ALA A 77 -11.47 -12.12 -6.08
N GLU A 78 -10.97 -13.23 -5.53
CA GLU A 78 -10.76 -13.43 -4.08
C GLU A 78 -9.97 -12.26 -3.46
N ILE A 79 -8.86 -11.87 -4.10
CA ILE A 79 -8.03 -10.74 -3.63
C ILE A 79 -8.76 -9.42 -3.70
N ASN A 80 -9.50 -9.16 -4.79
CA ASN A 80 -10.21 -7.90 -4.96
C ASN A 80 -11.29 -7.75 -3.88
N GLU A 81 -12.03 -8.82 -3.58
CA GLU A 81 -13.03 -8.84 -2.51
C GLU A 81 -12.40 -8.54 -1.16
N GLU A 82 -11.28 -9.19 -0.83
CA GLU A 82 -10.60 -8.97 0.44
C GLU A 82 -9.97 -7.57 0.52
N VAL A 83 -9.39 -7.06 -0.57
CA VAL A 83 -8.90 -5.68 -0.65
C VAL A 83 -10.02 -4.69 -0.41
N GLU A 84 -11.19 -4.90 -1.01
CA GLU A 84 -12.35 -4.01 -0.83
C GLU A 84 -12.87 -4.07 0.61
N LYS A 85 -12.95 -5.25 1.21
CA LYS A 85 -13.31 -5.39 2.63
C LYS A 85 -12.35 -4.61 3.53
N GLN A 86 -11.04 -4.80 3.35
CA GLN A 86 -10.02 -4.24 4.23
C GLN A 86 -9.70 -2.76 3.96
N THR A 87 -10.03 -2.24 2.76
CA THR A 87 -9.79 -0.82 2.44
C THR A 87 -10.71 0.13 3.19
N HIS A 88 -11.77 -0.36 3.83
CA HIS A 88 -12.68 0.44 4.66
C HIS A 88 -12.13 0.74 6.06
N THR A 89 -11.01 0.12 6.43
CA THR A 89 -10.34 0.39 7.71
C THR A 89 -9.86 1.85 7.76
N PRO A 90 -10.30 2.64 8.76
CA PRO A 90 -9.85 4.01 8.90
C PRO A 90 -8.37 4.08 9.31
N PRO A 91 -7.55 4.94 8.68
CA PRO A 91 -6.16 5.13 9.08
C PRO A 91 -6.04 5.87 10.42
N LYS A 92 -5.02 5.52 11.20
CA LYS A 92 -4.51 6.35 12.32
C LYS A 92 -3.23 7.05 11.88
N PHE A 93 -2.98 8.24 12.39
CA PHE A 93 -1.84 9.06 11.99
C PHE A 93 -0.79 9.13 13.11
N SER A 94 0.48 9.27 12.76
CA SER A 94 1.51 9.71 13.69
C SER A 94 1.18 11.10 14.24
N LYS A 95 1.73 11.45 15.40
CA LYS A 95 1.47 12.73 16.06
C LYS A 95 1.78 13.94 15.16
N ASP A 96 2.81 13.83 14.33
CA ASP A 96 3.21 14.86 13.35
C ASP A 96 2.43 14.80 12.01
N GLY A 97 1.55 13.81 11.85
CA GLY A 97 0.73 13.59 10.65
C GLY A 97 1.48 13.07 9.43
N LYS A 98 2.77 12.74 9.54
CA LYS A 98 3.60 12.29 8.40
C LYS A 98 3.34 10.85 8.00
N ILE A 99 2.93 9.99 8.93
CA ILE A 99 2.71 8.57 8.68
C ILE A 99 1.25 8.23 8.96
N ALA A 100 0.56 7.65 7.98
CA ALA A 100 -0.76 7.06 8.17
C ALA A 100 -0.64 5.53 8.22
N VAL A 101 -1.20 4.92 9.25
CA VAL A 101 -1.18 3.47 9.48
C VAL A 101 -2.59 2.91 9.39
N LEU A 102 -2.78 1.96 8.48
CA LEU A 102 -3.98 1.13 8.39
C LEU A 102 -3.68 -0.23 8.98
N ARG A 103 -4.51 -0.68 9.92
CA ARG A 103 -4.37 -1.98 10.57
C ARG A 103 -5.46 -2.93 10.08
N ILE A 104 -5.04 -3.99 9.39
CA ILE A 104 -5.93 -4.97 8.80
C ILE A 104 -5.69 -6.34 9.44
N ASN A 105 -6.70 -7.20 9.40
CA ASN A 105 -6.59 -8.58 9.84
C ASN A 105 -7.08 -9.49 8.72
N SER A 106 -6.14 -10.06 7.97
CA SER A 106 -6.42 -10.89 6.80
C SER A 106 -5.38 -12.00 6.65
N GLU A 107 -5.82 -13.22 6.40
CA GLU A 107 -4.94 -14.35 6.04
C GLU A 107 -4.31 -14.17 4.65
N MET A 108 -4.72 -13.15 3.88
CA MET A 108 -4.24 -12.88 2.53
C MET A 108 -3.11 -11.86 2.51
N GLN A 109 -2.21 -11.96 1.53
CA GLN A 109 -1.10 -11.03 1.33
C GLN A 109 -1.52 -9.75 0.58
N VAL A 110 -2.52 -9.04 1.12
CA VAL A 110 -3.18 -7.89 0.49
C VAL A 110 -2.63 -6.53 0.92
N HIS A 111 -1.90 -6.44 2.03
CA HIS A 111 -1.41 -5.18 2.61
C HIS A 111 -0.62 -4.30 1.62
N GLY A 112 0.22 -4.90 0.76
CA GLY A 112 0.95 -4.14 -0.27
C GLY A 112 0.08 -3.57 -1.38
N VAL A 113 -1.02 -4.26 -1.73
CA VAL A 113 -2.02 -3.78 -2.71
C VAL A 113 -2.80 -2.61 -2.12
N ILE A 114 -3.27 -2.77 -0.88
CA ILE A 114 -4.00 -1.73 -0.13
C ILE A 114 -3.11 -0.49 0.06
N ALA A 115 -1.84 -0.66 0.44
CA ALA A 115 -0.90 0.46 0.61
C ALA A 115 -0.73 1.27 -0.67
N THR A 116 -0.69 0.58 -1.82
CA THR A 116 -0.57 1.24 -3.13
C THR A 116 -1.84 2.02 -3.50
N ARG A 117 -3.04 1.47 -3.23
CA ARG A 117 -4.32 2.18 -3.43
C ARG A 117 -4.40 3.42 -2.54
N TRP A 118 -4.10 3.26 -1.25
CA TRP A 118 -4.14 4.35 -0.27
C TRP A 118 -3.12 5.45 -0.56
N ALA A 119 -1.90 5.11 -0.99
CA ALA A 119 -0.91 6.10 -1.39
C ALA A 119 -1.33 6.95 -2.60
N GLY A 120 -2.21 6.41 -3.45
CA GLY A 120 -2.79 7.16 -4.57
C GLY A 120 -4.04 7.98 -4.21
N TYR A 121 -4.69 7.67 -3.09
CA TYR A 121 -5.98 8.24 -2.69
C TYR A 121 -5.87 9.24 -1.53
N LEU A 122 -5.25 8.84 -0.42
CA LEU A 122 -5.16 9.68 0.77
C LEU A 122 -4.18 10.82 0.53
N ASN A 123 -4.63 12.03 0.83
CA ASN A 123 -3.89 13.24 0.60
C ASN A 123 -3.99 14.15 1.82
N SER A 124 -2.84 14.61 2.29
CA SER A 124 -2.70 15.65 3.30
C SER A 124 -1.36 16.35 3.11
N LYS A 125 -1.27 17.61 3.51
CA LYS A 125 -0.06 18.43 3.40
C LYS A 125 1.12 17.84 4.19
N ALA A 126 0.85 17.29 5.38
CA ALA A 126 1.88 16.72 6.24
C ALA A 126 2.26 15.29 5.82
N LEU A 127 1.32 14.54 5.25
CA LEU A 127 1.45 13.12 4.97
C LEU A 127 2.57 12.79 3.98
N GLU A 128 3.42 11.86 4.38
CA GLU A 128 4.58 11.35 3.63
C GLU A 128 4.45 9.87 3.29
N ILE A 129 4.05 9.05 4.28
CA ILE A 129 4.10 7.59 4.19
C ILE A 129 2.74 7.01 4.54
N ILE A 130 2.26 6.10 3.69
CA ILE A 130 1.18 5.17 4.03
C ILE A 130 1.81 3.85 4.45
N MET A 131 1.44 3.34 5.61
CA MET A 131 1.73 2.00 6.11
C MET A 131 0.43 1.20 6.19
N VAL A 132 0.44 -0.03 5.67
CA VAL A 132 -0.64 -1.00 5.92
C VAL A 132 -0.04 -2.20 6.63
N ALA A 133 -0.51 -2.47 7.84
CA ALA A 133 -0.05 -3.52 8.73
C ALA A 133 -1.09 -4.64 8.81
N ASN A 134 -0.70 -5.86 8.44
CA ASN A 134 -1.54 -7.05 8.48
C ASN A 134 -1.06 -8.02 9.55
N SER A 135 -1.88 -8.21 10.60
CA SER A 135 -1.64 -9.17 11.68
C SER A 135 -2.25 -10.55 11.42
N GLY A 136 -3.08 -10.71 10.39
CA GLY A 136 -3.75 -11.97 10.09
C GLY A 136 -2.97 -12.92 9.17
N TYR A 137 -1.95 -12.42 8.47
CA TYR A 137 -1.26 -13.19 7.43
C TYR A 137 -0.35 -14.29 8.01
N ARG A 138 0.28 -14.00 9.16
CA ARG A 138 1.18 -14.93 9.84
C ARG A 138 0.96 -14.80 11.34
N PRO A 139 0.54 -15.88 12.05
CA PRO A 139 0.34 -15.84 13.50
C PRO A 139 1.59 -15.34 14.23
N GLY A 140 1.40 -14.41 15.18
CA GLY A 140 2.47 -13.83 15.99
C GLY A 140 3.29 -12.73 15.31
N TYR A 141 3.05 -12.44 14.03
CA TYR A 141 3.80 -11.45 13.27
C TYR A 141 2.89 -10.41 12.61
N VAL A 142 3.41 -9.20 12.46
CA VAL A 142 2.82 -8.16 11.63
C VAL A 142 3.59 -8.06 10.32
N ASN A 143 2.88 -8.28 9.21
CA ASN A 143 3.40 -8.07 7.87
C ASN A 143 2.92 -6.71 7.39
N PHE A 144 3.84 -5.76 7.22
CA PHE A 144 3.48 -4.42 6.81
C PHE A 144 4.15 -4.00 5.51
N SER A 145 3.46 -3.16 4.74
CA SER A 145 3.98 -2.51 3.55
C SER A 145 3.77 -1.02 3.63
N CYS A 146 4.80 -0.28 3.24
CA CYS A 146 4.82 1.16 3.16
C CYS A 146 4.91 1.64 1.71
N ARG A 147 4.34 2.82 1.45
CA ARG A 147 4.38 3.54 0.17
C ARG A 147 4.46 5.03 0.42
N ILE A 148 5.23 5.75 -0.39
CA ILE A 148 5.21 7.22 -0.39
C ILE A 148 3.85 7.69 -0.91
N ALA A 149 3.17 8.53 -0.13
CA ALA A 149 1.92 9.17 -0.52
C ALA A 149 2.12 10.02 -1.78
N ARG A 150 1.14 10.05 -2.69
CA ARG A 150 1.23 10.80 -3.95
C ARG A 150 1.59 12.28 -3.70
N SER A 151 1.06 12.88 -2.64
CA SER A 151 1.31 14.26 -2.24
C SER A 151 2.75 14.55 -1.80
N ALA A 152 3.54 13.51 -1.50
CA ALA A 152 4.90 13.64 -1.02
C ALA A 152 5.98 13.27 -2.04
N ARG A 153 5.62 12.76 -3.23
CA ARG A 153 6.58 12.30 -4.24
C ARG A 153 7.48 13.40 -4.80
N SER A 154 7.02 14.64 -4.80
CA SER A 154 7.76 15.81 -5.28
C SER A 154 8.40 16.62 -4.17
N ARG A 155 8.49 16.09 -2.94
CA ARG A 155 9.16 16.78 -1.84
C ARG A 155 10.66 16.85 -2.08
N ASP A 156 11.25 17.93 -1.59
CA ASP A 156 12.69 18.16 -1.57
C ASP A 156 13.10 18.47 -0.12
N PRO A 157 13.96 17.66 0.52
CA PRO A 157 14.54 16.42 0.00
C PRO A 157 13.49 15.31 -0.22
N PRO A 158 13.76 14.33 -1.12
CA PRO A 158 12.86 13.20 -1.33
C PRO A 158 12.66 12.37 -0.06
N VAL A 159 11.41 11.98 0.21
CA VAL A 159 11.06 11.09 1.33
C VAL A 159 11.73 9.73 1.15
N ASN A 160 12.29 9.19 2.24
CA ASN A 160 12.90 7.86 2.25
C ASN A 160 12.30 7.02 3.39
N ILE A 161 11.45 6.05 3.01
CA ILE A 161 10.73 5.20 3.97
C ILE A 161 11.68 4.47 4.91
N ILE A 162 12.80 3.94 4.41
CA ILE A 162 13.74 3.17 5.24
C ILE A 162 14.33 4.06 6.32
N THR A 163 14.78 5.26 5.94
CA THR A 163 15.33 6.24 6.88
C THR A 163 14.28 6.69 7.88
N SER A 164 13.04 6.98 7.44
CA SER A 164 11.96 7.39 8.34
C SER A 164 11.58 6.31 9.37
N LEU A 165 11.50 5.04 8.94
CA LEU A 165 11.17 3.94 9.85
C LEU A 165 12.31 3.66 10.83
N LYS A 166 13.56 3.69 10.38
CA LYS A 166 14.72 3.54 11.26
C LYS A 166 14.79 4.68 12.27
N ALA A 167 14.64 5.93 11.84
CA ALA A 167 14.62 7.08 12.75
C ALA A 167 13.51 6.98 13.82
N ALA A 168 12.36 6.39 13.49
CA ALA A 168 11.30 6.13 14.48
C ALA A 168 11.67 5.00 15.46
N ALA A 169 12.35 3.95 14.99
CA ALA A 169 12.81 2.86 15.83
C ALA A 169 13.99 3.27 16.74
N ASP A 170 14.88 4.15 16.24
CA ASP A 170 16.03 4.70 16.96
C ASP A 170 15.61 5.65 18.11
N LEU A 171 14.32 5.93 18.28
CA LEU A 171 13.77 6.59 19.47
C LEU A 171 13.72 5.65 20.68
N ASP A 172 13.78 4.34 20.46
CA ASP A 172 13.93 3.36 21.52
C ASP A 172 15.32 3.47 22.16
N THR A 173 15.37 3.37 23.48
CA THR A 173 16.62 3.34 24.25
C THR A 173 17.07 1.91 24.61
N GLY A 174 16.27 0.90 24.24
CA GLY A 174 16.54 -0.52 24.44
C GLY A 174 17.10 -1.19 23.19
N ASP A 175 16.61 -2.40 22.94
CA ASP A 175 17.06 -3.33 21.89
C ASP A 175 15.99 -3.57 20.80
N LEU A 176 14.99 -2.68 20.66
CA LEU A 176 13.84 -2.91 19.78
C LEU A 176 14.27 -3.21 18.32
N VAL A 177 15.29 -2.53 17.81
CA VAL A 177 15.81 -2.76 16.45
C VAL A 177 16.35 -4.19 16.28
N GLU A 178 17.01 -4.73 17.31
CA GLU A 178 17.54 -6.10 17.30
C GLU A 178 16.38 -7.11 17.35
N ARG A 179 15.39 -6.90 18.22
CA ARG A 179 14.22 -7.78 18.36
C ARG A 179 13.30 -7.80 17.15
N MET A 180 13.15 -6.65 16.46
CA MET A 180 12.45 -6.59 15.18
C MET A 180 13.16 -7.39 14.08
N GLY A 181 14.46 -7.62 14.25
CA GLY A 181 15.28 -8.44 13.37
C GLY A 181 15.48 -7.83 11.97
N GLU A 182 16.16 -8.59 11.12
CA GLU A 182 16.63 -8.04 9.85
C GLU A 182 15.52 -7.75 8.82
N SER A 183 14.33 -8.29 9.03
CA SER A 183 13.19 -8.09 8.14
C SER A 183 12.52 -6.72 8.30
N PHE A 184 12.97 -5.90 9.25
CA PHE A 184 12.50 -4.54 9.45
C PHE A 184 13.00 -3.56 8.37
N ALA A 185 12.08 -2.75 7.84
CA ALA A 185 12.36 -1.66 6.90
C ALA A 185 13.17 -2.06 5.65
N ARG A 186 12.97 -3.28 5.13
CA ARG A 186 13.61 -3.73 3.87
C ARG A 186 12.81 -3.28 2.64
N GLY A 187 13.53 -3.00 1.56
CA GLY A 187 12.96 -2.66 0.25
C GLY A 187 13.63 -1.46 -0.41
N HIS A 188 12.83 -0.68 -1.14
CA HIS A 188 13.27 0.54 -1.82
C HIS A 188 12.83 1.79 -1.05
N LYS A 189 13.54 2.90 -1.25
CA LYS A 189 13.23 4.19 -0.61
C LYS A 189 11.76 4.61 -0.75
N GLU A 190 11.10 4.24 -1.84
CA GLU A 190 9.68 4.56 -2.13
C GLU A 190 8.68 3.46 -1.74
N ALA A 191 9.18 2.25 -1.47
CA ALA A 191 8.42 1.03 -1.33
C ALA A 191 9.19 0.03 -0.45
N SER A 192 9.00 0.14 0.87
CA SER A 192 9.59 -0.77 1.87
C SER A 192 8.52 -1.38 2.76
N GLY A 193 8.91 -2.29 3.63
CA GLY A 193 8.02 -2.92 4.59
C GLY A 193 8.78 -3.79 5.57
N GLY A 194 8.08 -4.74 6.18
CA GLY A 194 8.73 -5.73 7.02
C GLY A 194 7.79 -6.80 7.55
N ILE A 195 8.41 -7.81 8.14
CA ILE A 195 7.76 -8.88 8.89
C ILE A 195 8.44 -8.89 10.25
N ILE A 196 7.75 -8.38 11.27
CA ILE A 196 8.30 -8.26 12.63
C ILE A 196 7.30 -8.86 13.62
N PRO A 197 7.74 -9.30 14.81
CA PRO A 197 6.82 -9.87 15.77
C PRO A 197 5.83 -8.79 16.29
N ALA A 198 4.65 -9.25 16.69
CA ALA A 198 3.52 -8.35 16.93
C ALA A 198 3.74 -7.40 18.11
N ALA A 199 4.47 -7.83 19.15
CA ALA A 199 4.76 -7.00 20.32
C ALA A 199 5.66 -5.81 19.94
N GLU A 200 6.74 -6.08 19.22
CA GLU A 200 7.68 -5.09 18.71
C GLU A 200 7.01 -4.09 17.76
N PHE A 201 6.04 -4.56 16.95
CA PHE A 201 5.23 -3.68 16.13
C PHE A 201 4.44 -2.68 16.98
N GLU A 202 3.82 -3.09 18.09
CA GLU A 202 3.10 -2.17 18.97
C GLU A 202 4.02 -1.17 19.68
N GLU A 203 5.23 -1.59 20.06
CA GLU A 203 6.26 -0.67 20.59
C GLU A 203 6.62 0.41 19.56
N LEU A 204 6.86 0.02 18.30
CA LEU A 204 7.12 0.96 17.21
C LEU A 204 5.96 1.93 16.99
N MET A 205 4.70 1.45 17.10
CA MET A 205 3.51 2.31 16.98
C MET A 205 3.41 3.33 18.12
N THR A 206 3.88 2.95 19.31
CA THR A 206 3.96 3.83 20.49
C THR A 206 5.04 4.90 20.29
N LEU A 207 6.23 4.52 19.81
CA LEU A 207 7.31 5.48 19.49
C LEU A 207 6.87 6.52 18.45
N MET A 208 6.13 6.09 17.42
CA MET A 208 5.55 6.98 16.41
C MET A 208 4.30 7.73 16.89
N LYS A 209 3.80 7.44 18.10
CA LYS A 209 2.62 8.07 18.70
C LYS A 209 1.39 7.96 17.79
N ILE A 210 1.19 6.78 17.20
CA ILE A 210 0.12 6.54 16.24
C ILE A 210 -1.26 6.67 16.93
N GLY A 211 -2.07 7.62 16.46
CA GLY A 211 -3.41 7.89 16.96
C GLY A 211 -3.47 8.93 18.08
N GLU A 212 -2.34 9.46 18.53
CA GLU A 212 -2.32 10.61 19.43
C GLU A 212 -2.76 11.89 18.71
N LYS A 213 -3.43 12.79 19.42
CA LYS A 213 -3.82 14.09 18.86
C LYS A 213 -2.58 14.98 18.70
N PRO A 214 -2.48 15.79 17.64
CA PRO A 214 -1.45 16.81 17.53
C PRO A 214 -1.52 17.77 18.71
N ASP A 215 -0.38 18.33 19.11
CA ASP A 215 -0.37 19.40 20.10
C ASP A 215 -1.15 20.60 19.56
N LEU A 216 -2.10 21.11 20.35
CA LEU A 216 -2.82 22.32 20.00
C LEU A 216 -1.80 23.46 19.94
N LYS A 217 -1.70 24.14 18.79
CA LYS A 217 -0.93 25.38 18.72
C LYS A 217 -1.58 26.39 19.66
N PRO A 218 -0.81 27.18 20.43
CA PRO A 218 -1.36 28.15 21.38
C PRO A 218 -2.31 29.20 20.74
N ASP A 219 -2.27 29.36 19.42
CA ASP A 219 -3.10 30.31 18.66
C ASP A 219 -4.50 29.79 18.27
N ASP A 220 -4.78 28.49 18.42
CA ASP A 220 -6.03 27.86 17.97
C ASP A 220 -7.20 27.99 18.99
N THR A 221 -7.02 28.85 20.00
CA THR A 221 -8.08 29.20 20.97
C THR A 221 -8.96 30.36 20.51
N THR A 222 -8.76 30.90 19.31
CA THR A 222 -9.58 32.01 18.80
C THR A 222 -10.61 31.59 17.75
N LYS A 223 -11.88 31.66 18.17
CA LYS A 223 -13.13 31.77 17.40
C LYS A 223 -13.71 30.47 16.81
N LYS A 224 -14.56 29.81 17.61
CA LYS A 224 -15.89 29.41 17.12
C LYS A 224 -16.63 30.67 16.67
N SER A 225 -16.38 31.15 15.45
CA SER A 225 -17.34 32.02 14.78
C SER A 225 -18.60 31.20 14.55
N LYS A 226 -19.73 31.69 15.07
CA LYS A 226 -21.05 31.15 14.74
C LYS A 226 -21.13 31.09 13.22
N ALA A 227 -21.23 29.88 12.67
CA ALA A 227 -21.50 29.69 11.25
C ALA A 227 -22.76 30.48 10.90
N SER A 228 -22.63 31.42 9.95
CA SER A 228 -23.77 32.05 9.30
C SER A 228 -24.65 30.93 8.73
N PRO A 229 -25.98 30.96 8.94
CA PRO A 229 -26.84 29.87 8.49
C PRO A 229 -26.73 29.75 6.96
N GLN A 230 -26.31 28.57 6.52
CA GLN A 230 -26.18 28.19 5.11
C GLN A 230 -27.55 28.36 4.43
N LYS A 231 -27.67 29.35 3.53
CA LYS A 231 -28.95 29.71 2.88
C LYS A 231 -29.41 28.77 1.76
N ASN A 232 -28.67 27.70 1.48
CA ASN A 232 -29.00 26.76 0.40
C ASN A 232 -29.20 25.35 0.95
N ASN A 233 -30.44 25.05 1.29
CA ASN A 233 -30.92 23.75 1.72
C ASN A 233 -31.50 23.06 0.47
N LEU A 234 -31.32 21.74 0.33
CA LEU A 234 -31.87 20.93 -0.77
C LEU A 234 -33.38 21.12 -0.99
N MET A 235 -34.10 21.56 0.05
CA MET A 235 -35.52 21.87 0.02
C MET A 235 -35.88 23.06 -0.89
N ASN A 236 -34.96 23.98 -1.16
CA ASN A 236 -35.20 25.13 -2.05
C ASN A 236 -35.34 24.71 -3.52
N TYR A 237 -34.83 23.54 -3.92
CA TYR A 237 -34.94 23.01 -5.28
C TYR A 237 -36.27 22.26 -5.55
N PHE A 238 -37.04 21.94 -4.49
CA PHE A 238 -38.32 21.23 -4.60
C PHE A 238 -39.54 22.09 -4.25
N ALA A 239 -39.37 23.39 -4.00
CA ALA A 239 -40.48 24.32 -3.90
C ALA A 239 -41.12 24.49 -5.29
N LYS A 240 -42.27 23.85 -5.49
CA LYS A 240 -43.08 23.92 -6.70
C LYS A 240 -43.93 25.19 -6.72
N LYS A 241 -43.87 25.87 -7.88
CA LYS A 241 -44.68 26.98 -8.43
C LYS A 241 -44.39 28.39 -7.92
#